data_AF-A0A2D6LTL6-F1
#
_entry.id   AF-A0A2D6LTL6-F1
#
_cell.length_a   1.000
_cell.length_b   1.000
_cell.length_c   1.000
_cell.angle_alpha   90.00
_cell.angle_beta   90.00
_cell.angle_gamma   90.00
#
_symmetry.space_group_name_H-M   'P 1'
#
loop_
_entity.id
_entity.type
_entity.pdbx_description
1 polymer ?
#
loop_
_entity_poly.entity_id
_entity_poly.type
_entity_poly.pdbx_seq_one_letter_code
_entity_poly.pdbx_strand_id
1 'polypeptide(L)'
;MIKKPDRAESFKPKCLLTDRQPAYTATGFIVPCCWVDNPWGMRDDFIKRFYDPKMHIDNNESVMEIMNSDLYNEWWDMLINRPEEAPDICKKYCGSKLEDKVTKHDTYISKKGNK
;
A
#
# COMPACT_ATOMS: atom_id res chain seq x y z
N MET A 1 -1.77 29.22 -0.46
CA MET A 1 -2.04 27.85 0.05
C MET A 1 -2.66 27.06 -1.10
N ILE A 2 -1.91 26.15 -1.72
CA ILE A 2 -2.45 25.33 -2.82
C ILE A 2 -3.30 24.23 -2.18
N LYS A 3 -4.62 24.31 -2.33
CA LYS A 3 -5.53 23.22 -1.96
C LYS A 3 -5.18 22.01 -2.82
N LYS A 4 -4.62 20.96 -2.21
CA LYS A 4 -4.44 19.67 -2.90
C LYS A 4 -5.84 19.16 -3.24
N PRO A 5 -6.10 18.73 -4.48
CA PRO A 5 -7.44 18.29 -4.86
C PRO A 5 -7.88 17.14 -3.96
N ASP A 6 -9.16 17.20 -3.58
CA ASP A 6 -9.87 16.21 -2.79
C ASP A 6 -9.99 14.92 -3.62
N ARG A 7 -8.92 14.10 -3.66
CA ARG A 7 -8.78 12.94 -4.56
C ARG A 7 -9.67 11.75 -4.17
N ALA A 8 -10.97 11.95 -4.03
CA ALA A 8 -11.91 10.84 -3.89
C ALA A 8 -13.16 11.09 -4.75
N GLU A 9 -13.15 10.58 -5.99
CA GLU A 9 -14.38 10.42 -6.78
C GLU A 9 -15.06 9.07 -6.45
N SER A 10 -14.29 8.03 -6.11
CA SER A 10 -14.75 6.73 -5.57
C SER A 10 -13.55 5.88 -5.14
N PHE A 11 -13.68 5.10 -4.06
CA PHE A 11 -12.61 4.21 -3.60
C PHE A 11 -12.42 3.04 -4.57
N LYS A 12 -11.24 2.93 -5.18
CA LYS A 12 -10.89 1.90 -6.17
C LYS A 12 -9.57 1.23 -5.75
N PRO A 13 -9.61 0.14 -4.96
CA PRO A 13 -8.42 -0.52 -4.45
C PRO A 13 -7.47 -0.94 -5.58
N LYS A 14 -6.35 -0.23 -5.75
CA LYS A 14 -5.41 -0.51 -6.84
C LYS A 14 -4.77 -1.90 -6.71
N CYS A 15 -4.63 -2.43 -5.50
CA CYS A 15 -4.15 -3.79 -5.25
C CYS A 15 -5.09 -4.90 -5.73
N LEU A 16 -6.40 -4.61 -5.91
CA LEU A 16 -7.35 -5.57 -6.49
C LEU A 16 -7.54 -5.38 -8.01
N LEU A 17 -7.33 -4.15 -8.49
CA LEU A 17 -7.69 -3.74 -9.85
C LEU A 17 -6.48 -3.62 -10.80
N THR A 18 -5.27 -3.84 -10.29
CA THR A 18 -4.02 -3.74 -11.06
C THR A 18 -3.07 -4.86 -10.66
N ASP A 19 -1.91 -4.94 -11.31
CA ASP A 19 -0.83 -5.90 -11.06
C ASP A 19 0.05 -5.57 -9.84
N ARG A 20 -0.39 -4.64 -8.98
CA ARG A 20 0.36 -4.22 -7.79
C ARG A 20 0.57 -5.38 -6.82
N GLN A 21 1.83 -5.59 -6.48
CA GLN A 21 2.27 -6.63 -5.57
C GLN A 21 2.44 -6.11 -4.12
N PRO A 22 2.41 -7.00 -3.13
CA PRO A 22 2.87 -6.70 -1.77
C PRO A 22 4.29 -6.11 -1.77
N ALA A 23 4.60 -5.35 -0.73
CA ALA A 23 5.90 -4.70 -0.57
C ALA A 23 6.70 -5.38 0.53
N TYR A 24 8.00 -5.56 0.27
CA TYR A 24 8.98 -5.91 1.28
C TYR A 24 9.54 -4.63 1.90
N THR A 25 9.39 -4.48 3.20
CA THR A 25 9.87 -3.29 3.93
C THR A 25 11.37 -3.41 4.23
N ALA A 26 12.03 -2.28 4.44
CA ALA A 26 13.44 -2.25 4.86
C ALA A 26 13.65 -2.86 6.27
N THR A 27 12.58 -3.06 7.02
CA THR A 27 12.58 -3.63 8.38
C THR A 27 12.21 -5.11 8.43
N GLY A 28 12.13 -5.78 7.28
CA GLY A 28 11.94 -7.24 7.23
C GLY A 28 10.49 -7.73 7.27
N PHE A 29 9.52 -6.90 6.89
CA PHE A 29 8.11 -7.27 6.85
C PHE A 29 7.57 -7.32 5.42
N ILE A 30 6.57 -8.17 5.19
CA ILE A 30 5.81 -8.20 3.94
C ILE A 30 4.46 -7.54 4.19
N VAL A 31 4.26 -6.34 3.65
CA VAL A 31 3.04 -5.54 3.82
C VAL A 31 2.21 -5.53 2.54
N PRO A 32 0.87 -5.38 2.61
CA PRO A 32 0.00 -5.59 1.45
C PRO A 32 0.13 -4.50 0.36
N CYS A 33 0.78 -3.37 0.66
CA CYS A 33 0.99 -2.28 -0.28
C CYS A 33 2.14 -1.37 0.15
N CYS A 34 2.99 -0.91 -0.78
CA CYS A 34 4.07 0.02 -0.44
C CYS A 34 3.60 1.36 0.16
N TRP A 35 2.35 1.76 -0.10
CA TRP A 35 1.80 2.98 0.50
C TRP A 35 1.47 2.84 1.98
N VAL A 36 1.40 1.63 2.54
CA VAL A 36 1.21 1.45 3.99
C VAL A 36 2.53 1.45 4.76
N ASP A 37 3.67 1.34 4.07
CA ASP A 37 5.02 1.40 4.63
C ASP A 37 5.49 2.84 4.87
N ASN A 38 4.85 3.49 5.85
CA ASN A 38 5.29 4.79 6.36
C ASN A 38 4.69 5.06 7.75
N PRO A 39 5.24 6.05 8.50
CA PRO A 39 4.79 6.35 9.86
C PRO A 39 3.32 6.77 10.00
N TRP A 40 2.63 7.16 8.92
CA TRP A 40 1.20 7.45 8.98
C TRP A 40 0.36 6.19 8.79
N GLY A 41 0.73 5.32 7.84
CA GLY A 41 0.11 4.01 7.66
C GLY A 41 0.21 3.15 8.92
N MET A 42 1.39 3.11 9.55
CA MET A 42 1.63 2.36 10.79
C MET A 42 0.86 2.87 12.03
N ARG A 43 0.07 3.95 11.93
CA ARG A 43 -0.81 4.39 13.03
C ARG A 43 -2.17 3.71 13.00
N ASP A 44 -2.55 3.17 11.86
CA ASP A 44 -3.80 2.42 11.69
C ASP A 44 -3.70 1.06 12.39
N ASP A 45 -4.75 0.69 13.12
CA ASP A 45 -4.72 -0.50 13.98
C ASP A 45 -4.75 -1.81 13.18
N PHE A 46 -5.32 -1.81 11.98
CA PHE A 46 -5.20 -2.95 11.08
C PHE A 46 -3.77 -3.03 10.55
N ILE A 47 -3.25 -1.95 9.98
CA ILE A 47 -1.92 -1.94 9.34
C ILE A 47 -0.81 -2.33 10.34
N LYS A 48 -0.88 -1.90 11.59
CA LYS A 48 0.08 -2.28 12.64
C LYS A 48 0.26 -3.79 12.78
N ARG A 49 -0.79 -4.59 12.52
CA ARG A 49 -0.75 -6.06 12.64
C ARG A 49 0.22 -6.70 11.65
N PHE A 50 0.50 -6.06 10.51
CA PHE A 50 1.52 -6.53 9.57
C PHE A 50 2.95 -6.35 10.09
N TYR A 51 3.14 -5.56 11.15
CA TYR A 51 4.42 -5.35 11.83
C TYR A 51 4.51 -6.11 13.16
N ASP A 52 3.57 -7.01 13.44
CA ASP A 52 3.69 -7.97 14.54
C ASP A 52 4.95 -8.83 14.31
N PRO A 53 5.82 -9.06 15.31
CA PRO A 53 7.00 -9.90 15.16
C PRO A 53 6.73 -11.25 14.48
N LYS A 54 5.57 -11.87 14.70
CA LYS A 54 5.21 -13.14 14.04
C LYS A 54 5.12 -13.05 12.51
N MET A 55 4.89 -11.85 11.98
CA MET A 55 4.80 -11.57 10.54
C MET A 55 6.16 -11.21 9.93
N HIS A 56 7.22 -11.13 10.73
CA HIS A 56 8.57 -10.86 10.25
C HIS A 56 9.08 -12.05 9.42
N ILE A 57 9.86 -11.78 8.36
CA ILE A 57 10.35 -12.83 7.46
C ILE A 57 11.17 -13.90 8.19
N ASP A 58 11.97 -13.52 9.20
CA ASP A 58 12.79 -14.47 9.97
C ASP A 58 11.97 -15.45 10.81
N ASN A 59 10.68 -15.16 11.03
CA ASN A 59 9.77 -15.99 11.82
C ASN A 59 8.81 -16.82 10.96
N ASN A 60 9.00 -16.85 9.64
CA ASN A 60 8.18 -17.62 8.69
C ASN A 60 9.10 -18.41 7.74
N GLU A 61 8.68 -19.60 7.31
CA GLU A 61 9.48 -20.45 6.42
C GLU A 61 9.53 -19.89 4.99
N SER A 62 8.52 -19.10 4.59
CA SER A 62 8.46 -18.49 3.27
C SER A 62 7.59 -17.23 3.24
N VAL A 63 7.79 -16.41 2.19
CA VAL A 63 6.90 -15.27 1.89
C VAL A 63 5.45 -15.73 1.67
N MET A 64 5.26 -16.93 1.11
CA MET A 64 3.93 -17.46 0.84
C MET A 64 3.16 -17.82 2.12
N GLU A 65 3.85 -18.24 3.18
CA GLU A 65 3.24 -18.46 4.50
C GLU A 65 2.63 -17.16 5.03
N ILE A 66 3.39 -16.07 4.95
CA ILE A 66 2.91 -14.73 5.33
C ILE A 66 1.70 -14.31 4.46
N MET A 67 1.83 -14.41 3.13
CA MET A 67 0.79 -13.96 2.20
C MET A 67 -0.50 -14.80 2.24
N ASN A 68 -0.45 -16.03 2.74
CA ASN A 68 -1.61 -16.91 2.93
C ASN A 68 -2.16 -16.89 4.37
N SER A 69 -1.59 -16.08 5.25
CA SER A 69 -2.03 -15.96 6.65
C SER A 69 -3.44 -15.39 6.78
N ASP A 70 -4.09 -15.66 7.92
CA ASP A 70 -5.39 -15.11 8.27
C ASP A 70 -5.41 -13.57 8.19
N LEU A 71 -4.30 -12.91 8.52
CA LEU A 71 -4.18 -11.46 8.43
C LEU A 71 -4.30 -10.95 6.98
N TYR A 72 -3.66 -11.64 6.03
CA TYR A 72 -3.78 -11.30 4.61
C TYR A 72 -5.17 -11.61 4.08
N ASN A 73 -5.77 -12.73 4.49
CA ASN A 73 -7.14 -13.07 4.12
C ASN A 73 -8.14 -12.02 4.61
N GLU A 74 -8.02 -11.57 5.87
CA GLU A 74 -8.85 -10.51 6.45
C GLU A 74 -8.66 -9.17 5.73
N TRP A 75 -7.43 -8.86 5.31
CA TRP A 75 -7.15 -7.64 4.55
C TRP A 75 -7.84 -7.64 3.20
N TRP A 76 -7.76 -8.75 2.46
CA TRP A 76 -8.44 -8.86 1.17
C TRP A 76 -9.96 -8.89 1.32
N ASP A 77 -10.46 -9.61 2.31
CA ASP A 77 -11.88 -9.65 2.65
C ASP A 77 -12.43 -8.26 2.96
N MET A 78 -11.74 -7.46 3.79
CA MET A 78 -12.08 -6.06 4.04
C MET A 78 -12.16 -5.26 2.73
N LEU A 79 -11.16 -5.34 1.86
CA LEU A 79 -11.15 -4.55 0.63
C LEU A 79 -12.27 -4.94 -0.36
N ILE A 80 -12.69 -6.20 -0.36
CA ILE A 80 -13.72 -6.74 -1.27
C ILE A 80 -15.12 -6.52 -0.69
N ASN A 81 -15.33 -6.86 0.57
CA ASN A 81 -16.65 -6.98 1.18
C ASN A 81 -17.01 -5.83 2.12
N ARG A 82 -16.02 -5.11 2.67
CA ARG A 82 -16.21 -3.97 3.59
C ARG A 82 -15.31 -2.78 3.22
N PRO A 83 -15.35 -2.28 1.97
CA PRO A 83 -14.43 -1.25 1.50
C PRO A 83 -14.51 0.07 2.29
N GLU A 84 -15.61 0.33 2.98
CA GLU A 84 -15.79 1.46 3.89
C GLU A 84 -14.90 1.39 5.13
N GLU A 85 -14.51 0.18 5.57
CA GLU A 85 -13.58 -0.06 6.67
C GLU A 85 -12.11 0.11 6.26
N ALA A 86 -11.83 0.27 4.96
CA ALA A 86 -10.47 0.39 4.47
C ALA A 86 -9.72 1.56 5.15
N PRO A 87 -8.41 1.39 5.46
CA PRO A 87 -7.61 2.44 6.09
C PRO A 87 -7.63 3.76 5.31
N ASP A 88 -7.56 4.88 6.03
CA ASP A 88 -7.56 6.22 5.43
C ASP A 88 -6.44 6.40 4.39
N ILE A 89 -5.32 5.70 4.58
CA ILE A 89 -4.21 5.70 3.63
C ILE A 89 -4.57 5.05 2.29
N CYS A 90 -5.35 3.96 2.33
CA CYS A 90 -5.91 3.36 1.14
C CYS A 90 -6.91 4.32 0.49
N LYS A 91 -7.83 4.90 1.26
CA LYS A 91 -8.81 5.88 0.73
C LYS A 91 -8.12 7.08 0.06
N LYS A 92 -7.04 7.58 0.65
CA LYS A 92 -6.26 8.71 0.11
C LYS A 92 -5.54 8.41 -1.21
N TYR A 93 -4.91 7.24 -1.34
CA TYR A 93 -4.09 6.92 -2.51
C TYR A 93 -4.84 6.11 -3.60
N CYS A 94 -5.87 5.37 -3.19
CA CYS A 94 -6.74 4.57 -4.06
C CYS A 94 -8.11 5.22 -4.30
N GLY A 95 -8.44 6.36 -3.69
CA GLY A 95 -9.60 7.19 -4.05
C GLY A 95 -9.40 8.00 -5.35
N SER A 96 -8.18 7.97 -5.89
CA SER A 96 -7.81 8.63 -7.13
C SER A 96 -8.07 7.73 -8.35
N LYS A 97 -8.04 8.29 -9.57
CA LYS A 97 -8.24 7.50 -10.80
C LYS A 97 -7.16 6.43 -10.91
N LEU A 98 -7.51 5.28 -11.50
CA LEU A 98 -6.57 4.18 -11.74
C LEU A 98 -5.40 4.62 -12.62
N GLU A 99 -5.69 5.50 -13.58
CA GLU A 99 -4.76 6.05 -14.56
C GLU A 99 -3.93 7.23 -14.05
N ASP A 100 -4.15 7.69 -12.81
CA ASP A 100 -3.40 8.82 -12.25
C ASP A 100 -1.91 8.48 -12.19
N LYS A 101 -1.19 8.94 -13.22
CA LYS A 101 0.27 8.86 -13.27
C LYS A 101 0.82 9.81 -12.22
N VAL A 102 1.78 9.33 -11.42
CA VAL A 102 2.65 10.22 -10.66
C VAL A 102 3.31 11.12 -11.69
N THR A 103 2.98 12.41 -11.70
CA THR A 103 3.66 13.39 -12.54
C THR A 103 5.14 13.30 -12.22
N LYS A 104 5.93 12.74 -13.13
CA LYS A 104 7.39 12.78 -13.04
C LYS A 104 7.77 14.26 -13.12
N HIS A 105 8.08 14.85 -11.97
CA HIS A 105 8.82 16.11 -11.96
C HIS A 105 10.24 15.83 -12.45
N ASP A 106 10.83 16.79 -13.15
CA ASP A 106 12.23 16.69 -13.51
C ASP A 106 13.07 16.47 -12.24
N THR A 107 13.80 15.35 -12.23
CA THR A 107 14.74 15.04 -11.14
C THR A 107 16.13 15.40 -11.59
N TYR A 108 17.07 15.52 -10.65
CA TYR A 108 18.48 15.76 -10.99
C TYR A 108 19.07 14.71 -11.95
N ILE A 109 18.45 13.53 -12.05
CA ILE A 109 18.84 12.43 -12.93
C ILE A 109 18.22 12.55 -14.33
N SER A 110 17.11 13.29 -14.50
CA SER A 110 16.43 13.43 -15.80
C SER A 110 17.00 14.53 -16.70
N LYS A 111 18.05 15.25 -16.27
CA LYS A 111 18.80 16.11 -17.20
C LYS A 111 19.50 15.23 -18.21
N LYS A 112 18.85 15.03 -19.36
CA LYS A 112 19.34 14.46 -20.62
C LYS A 112 20.84 14.14 -20.55
N GLY A 113 21.16 12.87 -20.31
CA GLY A 113 22.50 12.37 -20.60
C GLY A 113 22.79 12.67 -22.07
N ASN A 114 23.82 13.48 -22.31
CA ASN A 114 24.33 13.76 -23.64
C ASN A 114 24.60 12.42 -24.37
N LYS A 115 23.91 12.21 -25.48
CA LYS A 115 24.38 11.40 -26.60
C LYS A 115 24.05 12.15 -27.89
#